data_AF-A0A821Y5U9-F1
#
_entry.id   AF-A0A821Y5U9-F1
#
_cell.length_a   1.000
_cell.length_b   1.000
_cell.length_c   1.000
_cell.angle_alpha   90.00
_cell.angle_beta   90.00
_cell.angle_gamma   90.00
#
_symmetry.space_group_name_H-M   'P 1'
#
loop_
_entity.id
_entity.type
_entity.pdbx_description
1 polymer ?
#
loop_
_entity_poly.entity_id
_entity_poly.type
_entity_poly.pdbx_seq_one_letter_code
_entity_poly.pdbx_strand_id
1 'polypeptide(L)'
;MSAAGKIIHRYFHQLIHGCGNAQCSNIHCRSSSSFKYDTTILDDRNKVAAEAIRLSLEHVLLCVDENMIKLHEEKIKINNLSENSLQELINYCKNINNWNLLNKSIEDIFSNRLNLLNNFLKEDFSNNILMNKEFLSTASATPKSFFVHDPRITLDNDEITLDIDAMKRSIKLLCSYEDHISLTIHKSLDLLLNQLQYELKSKQHELESDANFFNLFFIIFQLPYLSDPCFLFDIARLFYSILTNLSIDAQAKFVRLVSKYTNNLNDYISHVQQYITLHALRWCSHVQIESDNDEFLSSEPGMKEGVNALRLLFYANLLSSQRDSLEIIETERKNNEKMENELVKRRQRYNDDASDNEGQRENEQKLPNDENNSEVSTSTAAATKKATTTRKSTNQVDEIESPYENPLQIKLGLKSNEYRHGQYPFDVFINECANEKIEIRKEYLNFIQQPTNFIQFSFIFYPFFLSTINKIALLNIESKARMYLQRRSIFVHNIFSSIRLNPFFKIHVRRNHLIEDALISLEYQGIEHPEELKKQFFVEFEGEQGHDEGGLSKEFFQLITEQIFSPEY
;
A
#
# COMPACT_ATOMS: atom_id res chain seq x y z
N MET A 1 -19.99 -11.56 51.84
CA MET A 1 -21.22 -11.97 51.12
C MET A 1 -20.84 -12.51 49.75
N SER A 2 -21.33 -13.70 49.39
CA SER A 2 -21.19 -14.27 48.04
C SER A 2 -21.80 -13.34 46.98
N ALA A 3 -21.39 -13.46 45.71
CA ALA A 3 -21.91 -12.64 44.61
C ALA A 3 -23.45 -12.71 44.52
N ALA A 4 -24.02 -13.91 44.67
CA ALA A 4 -25.47 -14.13 44.74
C ALA A 4 -26.12 -13.40 45.94
N GLY A 5 -25.49 -13.43 47.11
CA GLY A 5 -26.00 -12.73 48.30
C GLY A 5 -26.05 -11.21 48.13
N LYS A 6 -25.08 -10.62 47.42
CA LYS A 6 -25.07 -9.18 47.12
C LYS A 6 -26.22 -8.79 46.17
N ILE A 7 -26.52 -9.61 45.18
CA ILE A 7 -27.61 -9.36 44.21
C ILE A 7 -28.98 -9.42 44.91
N ILE A 8 -29.23 -10.47 45.71
CA ILE A 8 -30.47 -10.63 46.48
C ILE A 8 -30.68 -9.43 47.41
N HIS A 9 -29.61 -8.95 48.05
CA HIS A 9 -29.68 -7.77 48.92
C HIS A 9 -30.07 -6.49 48.16
N ARG A 10 -29.65 -6.33 46.90
CA ARG A 10 -30.05 -5.17 46.06
C ARG A 10 -31.52 -5.24 45.66
N TYR A 11 -32.04 -6.40 45.28
CA TYR A 11 -33.49 -6.56 45.03
C TYR A 11 -34.30 -6.27 46.29
N PHE A 12 -33.83 -6.78 47.44
CA PHE A 12 -34.46 -6.53 48.73
C PHE A 12 -34.52 -5.03 49.05
N HIS A 13 -33.38 -4.33 48.88
CA HIS A 13 -33.32 -2.88 49.08
C HIS A 13 -34.23 -2.11 48.10
N GLN A 14 -34.28 -2.51 46.83
CA GLN A 14 -35.14 -1.89 45.82
C GLN A 14 -36.65 -2.04 46.13
N LEU A 15 -37.06 -3.18 46.69
CA LEU A 15 -38.45 -3.40 47.09
C LEU A 15 -38.82 -2.58 48.34
N ILE A 16 -37.91 -2.44 49.31
CA ILE A 16 -38.20 -1.75 50.58
C ILE A 16 -37.97 -0.24 50.49
N HIS A 17 -36.86 0.19 49.93
CA HIS A 17 -36.45 1.60 49.95
C HIS A 17 -36.58 2.27 48.57
N GLY A 18 -36.63 1.47 47.50
CA GLY A 18 -36.58 1.98 46.14
C GLY A 18 -35.17 2.44 45.76
N CYS A 19 -35.01 2.98 44.55
CA CYS A 19 -33.73 3.45 44.03
C CYS A 19 -33.48 4.94 44.24
N GLY A 20 -34.47 5.70 44.75
CA GLY A 20 -34.36 7.13 45.00
C GLY A 20 -34.56 8.03 43.77
N ASN A 21 -34.77 7.47 42.58
CA ASN A 21 -35.09 8.25 41.37
C ASN A 21 -36.60 8.55 41.30
N ALA A 22 -36.96 9.84 41.26
CA ALA A 22 -38.35 10.33 41.24
C ALA A 22 -39.11 10.01 39.95
N GLN A 23 -38.43 9.68 38.85
CA GLN A 23 -39.02 9.28 37.56
C GLN A 23 -38.76 7.80 37.24
N CYS A 24 -38.62 6.94 38.25
CA CYS A 24 -38.34 5.53 38.03
C CYS A 24 -39.49 4.82 37.28
N SER A 25 -39.19 4.18 36.15
CA SER A 25 -40.14 3.40 35.34
C SER A 25 -40.21 1.92 35.71
N ASN A 26 -39.39 1.46 36.66
CA ASN A 26 -39.33 0.04 37.03
C ASN A 26 -40.47 -0.36 37.96
N ILE A 27 -41.39 -1.18 37.46
CA ILE A 27 -42.54 -1.70 38.22
C ILE A 27 -42.16 -2.47 39.49
N HIS A 28 -40.92 -2.96 39.59
CA HIS A 28 -40.42 -3.67 40.77
C HIS A 28 -39.61 -2.79 41.73
N CYS A 29 -39.67 -1.46 41.58
CA CYS A 29 -38.96 -0.51 42.42
C CYS A 29 -39.94 0.38 43.19
N ARG A 30 -39.76 0.49 44.51
CA ARG A 30 -40.64 1.31 45.34
C ARG A 30 -40.67 2.79 44.95
N SER A 31 -39.61 3.28 44.30
CA SER A 31 -39.54 4.66 43.80
C SER A 31 -40.32 4.89 42.49
N SER A 32 -40.90 3.84 41.90
CA SER A 32 -41.70 3.97 40.67
C SER A 32 -43.14 4.37 40.95
N SER A 33 -43.69 5.24 40.09
CA SER A 33 -45.11 5.60 40.11
C SER A 33 -46.05 4.43 39.74
N SER A 34 -45.51 3.36 39.14
CA SER A 34 -46.24 2.16 38.70
C SER A 34 -45.80 0.91 39.47
N PHE A 35 -45.48 1.05 40.77
CA PHE A 35 -45.00 -0.05 41.60
C PHE A 35 -46.03 -1.19 41.70
N LYS A 36 -45.60 -2.42 41.38
CA LYS A 36 -46.44 -3.61 41.20
C LYS A 36 -47.00 -4.18 42.51
N TYR A 37 -46.32 -3.98 43.64
CA TYR A 37 -46.65 -4.67 44.89
C TYR A 37 -47.46 -3.76 45.82
N ASP A 38 -48.56 -4.28 46.35
CA ASP A 38 -49.34 -3.59 47.38
C ASP A 38 -48.54 -3.40 48.67
N THR A 39 -48.82 -2.32 49.40
CA THR A 39 -48.14 -1.95 50.65
C THR A 39 -48.22 -3.03 51.73
N THR A 40 -49.18 -3.95 51.65
CA THR A 40 -49.38 -5.07 52.58
C THR A 40 -48.34 -6.19 52.44
N ILE A 41 -47.70 -6.33 51.27
CA ILE A 41 -46.60 -7.30 51.06
C ILE A 41 -45.30 -6.76 51.67
N LEU A 42 -45.16 -5.44 51.78
CA LEU A 42 -43.95 -4.76 52.25
C LEU A 42 -43.79 -4.76 53.79
N ASP A 43 -44.83 -5.09 54.54
CA ASP A 43 -44.80 -5.13 56.00
C ASP A 43 -44.07 -6.37 56.56
N ASP A 44 -43.99 -7.44 55.77
CA ASP A 44 -43.29 -8.68 56.16
C ASP A 44 -41.95 -8.80 55.43
N ARG A 45 -40.87 -8.53 56.17
CA ARG A 45 -39.50 -8.63 55.66
C ARG A 45 -39.14 -10.02 55.12
N ASN A 46 -39.75 -11.09 55.62
CA ASN A 46 -39.47 -12.43 55.12
C ASN A 46 -40.11 -12.66 53.74
N LYS A 47 -41.30 -12.10 53.50
CA LYS A 47 -41.95 -12.15 52.18
C LYS A 47 -41.18 -11.31 51.15
N VAL A 48 -40.69 -10.14 51.55
CA VAL A 48 -39.85 -9.31 50.67
C VAL A 48 -38.52 -10.00 50.35
N ALA A 49 -37.92 -10.72 51.31
CA ALA A 49 -36.71 -11.51 51.07
C ALA A 49 -36.96 -12.68 50.11
N ALA A 50 -38.06 -13.41 50.27
CA ALA A 50 -38.44 -14.49 49.35
C ALA A 50 -38.66 -13.96 47.92
N GLU A 51 -39.32 -12.80 47.80
CA GLU A 51 -39.56 -12.16 46.51
C GLU A 51 -38.29 -11.61 45.87
N ALA A 52 -37.37 -11.06 46.67
CA ALA A 52 -36.05 -10.65 46.19
C ALA A 52 -35.23 -11.83 45.65
N ILE A 53 -35.33 -13.00 46.27
CA ILE A 53 -34.72 -14.24 45.76
C ILE A 53 -35.38 -14.64 44.44
N ARG A 54 -36.72 -14.63 44.36
CA ARG A 54 -37.46 -14.96 43.12
C ARG A 54 -37.07 -14.06 41.95
N LEU A 55 -37.06 -12.74 42.16
CA LEU A 55 -36.66 -11.76 41.15
C LEU A 55 -35.20 -11.93 40.71
N SER A 56 -34.31 -12.34 41.63
CA SER A 56 -32.92 -12.63 41.31
C SER A 56 -32.74 -13.88 40.46
N LEU A 57 -33.57 -14.90 40.66
CA LEU A 57 -33.57 -16.12 39.85
C LEU A 57 -34.17 -15.90 38.47
N GLU A 58 -35.12 -14.98 38.35
CA GLU A 58 -35.77 -14.59 37.09
C GLU A 58 -34.99 -13.51 36.31
N HIS A 59 -33.84 -13.05 36.82
CA HIS A 59 -32.99 -12.03 36.20
C HIS A 59 -33.73 -10.73 35.83
N VAL A 60 -34.71 -10.32 36.64
CA VAL A 60 -35.55 -9.14 36.37
C VAL A 60 -34.74 -7.85 36.51
N LEU A 61 -35.00 -6.82 35.70
CA LEU A 61 -34.24 -5.55 35.73
C LEU A 61 -34.17 -4.93 37.14
N LEU A 62 -32.94 -4.71 37.63
CA LEU A 62 -32.63 -3.88 38.81
C LEU A 62 -32.53 -2.41 38.41
N CYS A 63 -33.02 -1.53 39.28
CA CYS A 63 -32.76 -0.10 39.17
C CYS A 63 -31.28 0.17 39.41
N VAL A 64 -30.69 0.97 38.53
CA VAL A 64 -29.31 1.40 38.68
C VAL A 64 -29.26 2.56 39.66
N ASP A 65 -28.49 2.40 40.73
CA ASP A 65 -28.31 3.40 41.77
C ASP A 65 -27.34 4.48 41.25
N GLU A 66 -27.87 5.60 40.75
CA GLU A 66 -27.11 6.67 40.06
C GLU A 66 -25.96 7.25 40.89
N ASN A 67 -26.07 7.23 42.22
CA ASN A 67 -25.01 7.70 43.12
C ASN A 67 -23.87 6.67 43.25
N MET A 68 -24.17 5.37 43.21
CA MET A 68 -23.15 4.32 43.16
C MET A 68 -22.46 4.28 41.80
N ILE A 69 -23.18 4.58 40.70
CA ILE A 69 -22.58 4.75 39.37
C ILE A 69 -21.57 5.90 39.42
N LYS A 70 -21.94 7.11 39.86
CA LYS A 70 -21.01 8.26 39.92
C LYS A 70 -19.76 7.98 40.77
N LEU A 71 -19.91 7.32 41.92
CA LEU A 71 -18.79 6.98 42.80
C LEU A 71 -17.88 5.88 42.23
N HIS A 72 -18.42 4.95 41.41
CA HIS A 72 -17.64 3.94 40.70
C HIS A 72 -17.03 4.48 39.41
N GLU A 73 -17.72 5.36 38.68
CA GLU A 73 -17.23 6.07 37.49
C GLU A 73 -16.04 6.98 37.84
N GLU A 74 -16.03 7.61 39.02
CA GLU A 74 -14.87 8.36 39.52
C GLU A 74 -13.70 7.45 39.93
N LYS A 75 -13.98 6.23 40.42
CA LYS A 75 -12.96 5.23 40.77
C LYS A 75 -12.37 4.49 39.56
N ILE A 76 -13.18 4.27 38.52
CA ILE A 76 -12.80 3.62 37.25
C ILE A 76 -12.53 4.73 36.21
N LYS A 77 -11.84 5.81 36.59
CA LYS A 77 -11.20 6.69 35.62
C LYS A 77 -9.99 5.96 35.07
N ILE A 78 -10.19 5.13 34.04
CA ILE A 78 -9.12 4.40 33.37
C ILE A 78 -8.26 5.42 32.64
N ASN A 79 -7.14 5.79 33.25
CA ASN A 79 -6.18 6.68 32.62
C ASN A 79 -5.37 5.99 31.52
N ASN A 80 -5.20 4.65 31.61
CA ASN A 80 -4.57 3.78 30.61
C ASN A 80 -5.32 2.44 30.55
N LEU A 81 -5.79 2.03 29.37
CA LEU A 81 -6.29 0.68 29.07
C LEU A 81 -5.14 -0.32 29.14
N SER A 82 -5.00 -0.96 30.30
CA SER A 82 -4.33 -2.26 30.42
C SER A 82 -5.35 -3.39 30.26
N GLU A 83 -4.89 -4.58 29.87
CA GLU A 83 -5.72 -5.79 29.77
C GLU A 83 -6.53 -6.02 31.06
N ASN A 84 -5.92 -5.84 32.22
CA ASN A 84 -6.55 -6.00 33.53
C ASN A 84 -7.66 -4.96 33.77
N SER A 85 -7.37 -3.69 33.51
CA SER A 85 -8.36 -2.61 33.67
C SER A 85 -9.55 -2.75 32.71
N LEU A 86 -9.31 -3.23 31.48
CA LEU A 86 -10.37 -3.49 30.50
C LEU A 86 -11.24 -4.67 30.97
N GLN A 87 -10.63 -5.74 31.48
CA GLN A 87 -11.35 -6.90 32.02
C GLN A 87 -12.21 -6.53 33.23
N GLU A 88 -11.70 -5.70 34.15
CA GLU A 88 -12.46 -5.19 35.29
C GLU A 88 -13.66 -4.35 34.85
N LEU A 89 -13.46 -3.45 33.88
CA LEU A 89 -14.52 -2.60 33.35
C LEU A 89 -15.59 -3.41 32.62
N ILE A 90 -15.20 -4.40 31.82
CA ILE A 90 -16.15 -5.31 31.15
C ILE A 90 -16.95 -6.10 32.19
N ASN A 91 -16.29 -6.65 33.22
CA ASN A 91 -16.96 -7.40 34.28
C ASN A 91 -17.96 -6.51 35.05
N TYR A 92 -17.61 -5.25 35.28
CA TYR A 92 -18.51 -4.27 35.88
C TYR A 92 -19.72 -3.99 34.99
N CYS A 93 -19.52 -3.71 33.70
CA CYS A 93 -20.59 -3.43 32.74
C CYS A 93 -21.56 -4.63 32.63
N LYS A 94 -21.02 -5.86 32.59
CA LYS A 94 -21.80 -7.11 32.61
C LYS A 94 -22.67 -7.23 33.86
N ASN A 95 -22.11 -6.96 35.04
CA ASN A 95 -22.83 -7.09 36.31
C ASN A 95 -24.01 -6.11 36.43
N ILE A 96 -23.96 -4.98 35.73
CA ILE A 96 -25.00 -3.94 35.73
C ILE A 96 -25.90 -4.03 34.49
N ASN A 97 -25.50 -4.81 33.48
CA ASN A 97 -26.11 -4.83 32.15
C ASN A 97 -26.21 -3.43 31.53
N ASN A 98 -25.18 -2.60 31.73
CA ASN A 98 -25.08 -1.25 31.19
C ASN A 98 -23.68 -1.04 30.60
N TRP A 99 -23.64 -0.78 29.29
CA TRP A 99 -22.42 -0.64 28.51
C TRP A 99 -22.01 0.82 28.25
N ASN A 100 -22.76 1.80 28.79
CA ASN A 100 -22.49 3.22 28.57
C ASN A 100 -21.11 3.64 29.11
N LEU A 101 -20.68 3.08 30.23
CA LEU A 101 -19.36 3.36 30.79
C LEU A 101 -18.24 2.86 29.87
N LEU A 102 -18.38 1.63 29.34
CA LEU A 102 -17.46 1.09 28.34
C LEU A 102 -17.45 1.95 27.08
N ASN A 103 -18.62 2.29 26.55
CA ASN A 103 -18.74 3.14 25.36
C ASN A 103 -18.09 4.51 25.58
N LYS A 104 -18.31 5.15 26.73
CA LYS A 104 -17.68 6.43 27.05
C LYS A 104 -16.15 6.32 27.15
N SER A 105 -15.64 5.27 27.79
CA SER A 105 -14.19 5.04 27.87
C SER A 105 -13.57 4.76 26.51
N ILE A 106 -14.24 3.99 25.66
CA ILE A 106 -13.83 3.76 24.27
C ILE A 106 -13.83 5.07 23.49
N GLU A 107 -14.89 5.87 23.63
CA GLU A 107 -15.02 7.15 22.97
C GLU A 107 -13.89 8.09 23.38
N ASP A 108 -13.62 8.24 24.67
CA ASP A 108 -12.54 9.08 25.17
C ASP A 108 -11.15 8.65 24.64
N ILE A 109 -10.95 7.35 24.40
CA ILE A 109 -9.65 6.79 24.00
C ILE A 109 -9.45 6.84 22.49
N PHE A 110 -10.43 6.37 21.72
CA PHE A 110 -10.34 6.29 20.25
C PHE A 110 -10.67 7.61 19.56
N SER A 111 -11.23 8.61 20.25
CA SER A 111 -11.55 9.91 19.64
C SER A 111 -10.37 10.90 19.64
N ASN A 112 -9.31 10.63 20.41
CA ASN A 112 -8.18 11.54 20.56
C ASN A 112 -6.85 10.81 20.40
N ARG A 113 -6.02 11.30 19.47
CA ARG A 113 -4.69 10.76 19.17
C ARG A 113 -3.84 10.62 20.42
N LEU A 114 -3.73 11.65 21.25
CA LEU A 114 -2.86 11.65 22.42
C LEU A 114 -3.30 10.61 23.46
N ASN A 115 -4.61 10.38 23.58
CA ASN A 115 -5.12 9.36 24.47
C ASN A 115 -4.74 7.98 23.91
N LEU A 116 -5.05 7.69 22.65
CA LEU A 116 -4.73 6.40 22.03
C LEU A 116 -3.23 6.07 22.08
N LEU A 117 -2.37 7.07 21.85
CA LEU A 117 -0.90 6.91 21.86
C LEU A 117 -0.31 6.63 23.25
N ASN A 118 -0.99 7.03 24.32
CA ASN A 118 -0.55 6.78 25.70
C ASN A 118 -1.04 5.42 26.24
N ASN A 119 -1.84 4.69 25.45
CA ASN A 119 -2.32 3.36 25.79
C ASN A 119 -1.40 2.27 25.21
N PHE A 120 -1.32 1.12 25.91
CA PHE A 120 -0.51 -0.05 25.50
C PHE A 120 1.00 0.19 25.38
N LEU A 121 1.56 1.16 26.12
CA LEU A 121 3.02 1.39 26.12
C LEU A 121 3.76 0.32 26.93
N LYS A 122 4.97 -0.04 26.49
CA LYS A 122 5.87 -0.92 27.27
C LYS A 122 6.14 -0.31 28.65
N GLU A 123 6.40 -1.16 29.64
CA GLU A 123 6.53 -0.74 31.05
C GLU A 123 7.59 0.36 31.27
N ASP A 124 8.71 0.28 30.56
CA ASP A 124 9.81 1.26 30.61
C ASP A 124 9.37 2.68 30.20
N PHE A 125 8.43 2.79 29.25
CA PHE A 125 7.90 4.08 28.79
C PHE A 125 6.70 4.54 29.62
N SER A 126 5.91 3.59 30.16
CA SER A 126 4.76 3.89 31.02
C SER A 126 5.17 4.58 32.33
N ASN A 127 6.27 4.12 32.95
CA ASN A 127 6.77 4.69 34.21
C ASN A 127 7.28 6.14 34.07
N ASN A 128 7.87 6.47 32.91
CA ASN A 128 8.35 7.83 32.62
C ASN A 128 7.19 8.84 32.44
N ILE A 129 6.03 8.41 31.96
CA ILE A 129 4.83 9.26 31.84
C ILE A 129 4.23 9.55 33.23
N LEU A 130 4.21 8.57 34.13
CA LEU A 130 3.70 8.73 35.49
C LEU A 130 4.53 9.73 36.30
N MET A 131 5.87 9.64 36.24
CA MET A 131 6.75 10.59 36.94
C MET A 131 6.59 12.04 36.48
N ASN A 132 6.31 12.27 35.19
CA ASN A 132 6.19 13.62 34.66
C ASN A 132 4.75 14.20 34.75
N LYS A 133 3.73 13.36 34.91
CA LYS A 133 2.35 13.83 35.21
C LYS A 133 2.27 14.59 36.55
N GLU A 134 3.11 14.21 37.53
CA GLU A 134 3.25 14.95 38.80
C GLU A 134 3.89 16.34 38.63
N PHE A 135 4.68 16.55 37.57
CA PHE A 135 5.32 17.84 37.28
C PHE A 135 4.41 18.81 36.50
N LEU A 136 3.56 18.31 35.60
CA LEU A 136 2.72 19.13 34.70
C LEU A 136 1.43 19.69 35.32
N SER A 137 1.02 19.23 36.52
CA SER A 137 -0.15 19.81 37.22
C SER A 137 0.02 21.26 37.65
N THR A 138 1.16 21.90 37.33
CA THR A 138 1.48 23.29 37.65
C THR A 138 1.54 24.24 36.44
N ALA A 139 1.39 23.75 35.19
CA ALA A 139 1.55 24.58 34.00
C ALA A 139 0.33 24.55 33.06
N SER A 140 -0.21 25.73 32.76
CA SER A 140 -1.30 25.97 31.82
C SER A 140 -0.84 25.88 30.35
N ALA A 141 -0.46 24.70 29.89
CA ALA A 141 -0.05 24.46 28.51
C ALA A 141 -0.99 23.50 27.79
N THR A 142 -1.19 23.72 26.50
CA THR A 142 -1.91 22.80 25.60
C THR A 142 -1.25 21.42 25.65
N PRO A 143 -2.03 20.32 25.68
CA PRO A 143 -1.47 18.98 25.77
C PRO A 143 -0.68 18.68 24.49
N LYS A 144 0.64 18.67 24.60
CA LYS A 144 1.54 18.11 23.57
C LYS A 144 1.73 16.63 23.85
N SER A 145 2.04 15.85 22.82
CA SER A 145 2.49 14.47 23.03
C SER A 145 3.72 14.49 23.93
N PHE A 146 3.74 13.58 24.91
CA PHE A 146 4.74 13.55 25.97
C PHE A 146 6.18 13.36 25.46
N PHE A 147 6.31 12.88 24.23
CA PHE A 147 7.57 12.50 23.60
C PHE A 147 7.99 13.47 22.49
N VAL A 148 7.19 14.51 22.22
CA VAL A 148 7.58 15.61 21.34
C VAL A 148 8.63 16.44 22.10
N HIS A 149 9.90 16.10 21.86
CA HIS A 149 11.12 16.77 22.35
C HIS A 149 11.63 16.43 23.78
N ASP A 150 11.52 15.19 24.29
CA ASP A 150 12.34 14.81 25.47
C ASP A 150 13.73 14.32 25.01
N PRO A 151 14.81 15.12 25.19
CA PRO A 151 16.17 14.74 24.79
C PRO A 151 16.74 13.54 25.56
N ARG A 152 16.04 13.04 26.59
CA ARG A 152 16.40 11.82 27.34
C ARG A 152 15.94 10.53 26.68
N ILE A 153 15.09 10.61 25.66
CA ILE A 153 14.53 9.45 24.95
C ILE A 153 15.11 9.42 23.54
N THR A 154 16.29 8.84 23.42
CA THR A 154 16.88 8.50 22.12
C THR A 154 16.38 7.12 21.71
N LEU A 155 15.22 7.07 21.06
CA LEU A 155 14.79 5.87 20.34
C LEU A 155 15.59 5.77 19.05
N ASP A 156 16.13 4.59 18.75
CA ASP A 156 16.62 4.30 17.41
C ASP A 156 15.47 4.48 16.41
N ASN A 157 15.79 4.89 15.17
CA ASN A 157 14.79 5.24 14.15
C ASN A 157 13.76 4.12 13.87
N ASP A 158 14.07 2.87 14.21
CA ASP A 158 13.26 1.67 13.96
C ASP A 158 12.80 0.95 15.25
N GLU A 159 12.62 1.72 16.34
CA GLU A 159 12.01 1.24 17.59
C GLU A 159 10.59 1.76 17.81
N ILE A 160 9.79 0.94 18.50
CA ILE A 160 8.40 1.24 18.85
C ILE A 160 8.21 1.17 20.36
N THR A 161 7.45 2.13 20.90
CA THR A 161 7.12 2.23 22.32
C THR A 161 5.91 1.37 22.70
N LEU A 162 5.15 0.90 21.70
CA LEU A 162 3.97 0.05 21.84
C LEU A 162 4.34 -1.38 22.28
N ASP A 163 3.63 -1.90 23.28
CA ASP A 163 3.55 -3.33 23.58
C ASP A 163 2.50 -3.98 22.67
N ILE A 164 2.98 -4.61 21.61
CA ILE A 164 2.15 -5.19 20.55
C ILE A 164 1.36 -6.39 21.06
N ASP A 165 1.91 -7.19 21.97
CA ASP A 165 1.23 -8.37 22.48
C ASP A 165 0.12 -7.98 23.46
N ALA A 166 0.38 -7.01 24.35
CA ALA A 166 -0.65 -6.45 25.21
C ALA A 166 -1.76 -5.76 24.42
N MET A 167 -1.41 -5.00 23.37
CA MET A 167 -2.36 -4.40 22.45
C MET A 167 -3.24 -5.47 21.77
N LYS A 168 -2.63 -6.54 21.22
CA LYS A 168 -3.37 -7.64 20.56
C LYS A 168 -4.36 -8.32 21.49
N ARG A 169 -3.94 -8.66 22.71
CA ARG A 169 -4.84 -9.30 23.70
C ARG A 169 -5.99 -8.39 24.10
N SER A 170 -5.71 -7.11 24.33
CA SER A 170 -6.71 -6.13 24.73
C SER A 170 -7.74 -5.84 23.62
N ILE A 171 -7.28 -5.68 22.38
CA ILE A 171 -8.19 -5.50 21.23
C ILE A 171 -9.01 -6.78 21.00
N LYS A 172 -8.40 -7.96 21.08
CA LYS A 172 -9.13 -9.22 20.96
C LYS A 172 -10.23 -9.37 22.02
N LEU A 173 -9.97 -8.96 23.26
CA LEU A 173 -10.96 -8.92 24.33
C LEU A 173 -12.09 -7.92 24.01
N LEU A 174 -11.74 -6.75 23.50
CA LEU A 174 -12.70 -5.72 23.10
C LEU A 174 -13.64 -6.24 22.00
N CYS A 175 -13.10 -6.87 20.96
CA CYS A 175 -13.85 -7.44 19.84
C CYS A 175 -14.80 -8.57 20.26
N SER A 176 -14.57 -9.25 21.39
CA SER A 176 -15.53 -10.26 21.89
C SER A 176 -16.87 -9.67 22.35
N TYR A 177 -17.01 -8.34 22.43
CA TYR A 177 -18.25 -7.62 22.76
C TYR A 177 -18.65 -6.63 21.67
N GLU A 178 -18.32 -6.95 20.42
CA GLU A 178 -18.54 -6.10 19.24
C GLU A 178 -19.97 -5.51 19.15
N ASP A 179 -20.99 -6.30 19.44
CA ASP A 179 -22.41 -5.90 19.41
C ASP A 179 -22.73 -4.64 20.24
N HIS A 180 -21.95 -4.38 21.29
CA HIS A 180 -22.19 -3.25 22.20
C HIS A 180 -21.36 -2.00 21.89
N ILE A 181 -20.27 -2.16 21.13
CA ILE A 181 -19.22 -1.14 21.01
C ILE A 181 -18.92 -0.72 19.57
N SER A 182 -19.30 -1.51 18.57
CA SER A 182 -18.95 -1.32 17.16
C SER A 182 -19.27 0.10 16.65
N LEU A 183 -20.50 0.58 16.90
CA LEU A 183 -20.92 1.93 16.49
C LEU A 183 -20.12 3.06 17.18
N THR A 184 -19.76 2.86 18.44
CA THR A 184 -18.98 3.84 19.20
C THR A 184 -17.55 3.90 18.67
N ILE A 185 -16.92 2.75 18.48
CA ILE A 185 -15.58 2.65 17.89
C ILE A 185 -15.56 3.31 16.52
N HIS A 186 -16.56 3.03 15.68
CA HIS A 186 -16.69 3.65 14.37
C HIS A 186 -16.71 5.18 14.46
N LYS A 187 -17.63 5.77 15.23
CA LYS A 187 -17.74 7.23 15.37
C LYS A 187 -16.46 7.87 15.92
N SER A 188 -15.83 7.22 16.90
CA SER A 188 -14.59 7.72 17.50
C SER A 188 -13.41 7.67 16.54
N LEU A 189 -13.28 6.58 15.78
CA LEU A 189 -12.25 6.46 14.75
C LEU A 189 -12.46 7.46 13.61
N ASP A 190 -13.70 7.66 13.16
CA ASP A 190 -13.99 8.66 12.14
C ASP A 190 -13.55 10.06 12.60
N LEU A 191 -13.88 10.45 13.84
CA LEU A 191 -13.43 11.71 14.41
C LEU A 191 -11.89 11.81 14.46
N LEU A 192 -11.22 10.76 14.94
CA LEU A 192 -9.77 10.69 15.04
C LEU A 192 -9.08 10.80 13.67
N LEU A 193 -9.54 10.04 12.67
CA LEU A 193 -8.94 10.03 11.34
C LEU A 193 -9.15 11.37 10.63
N ASN A 194 -10.32 12.00 10.78
CA ASN A 194 -10.55 13.34 10.24
C ASN A 194 -9.63 14.40 10.90
N GLN A 195 -9.43 14.33 12.22
CA GLN A 195 -8.47 15.19 12.92
C GLN A 195 -7.04 14.95 12.42
N LEU A 196 -6.63 13.69 12.29
CA LEU A 196 -5.32 13.31 11.77
C LEU A 196 -5.08 13.79 10.34
N GLN A 197 -6.08 13.71 9.48
CA GLN A 197 -5.97 14.19 8.10
C GLN A 197 -5.73 15.71 8.06
N TYR A 198 -6.36 16.46 8.95
CA TYR A 198 -6.13 17.90 9.08
C TYR A 198 -4.75 18.23 9.68
N GLU A 199 -4.34 17.51 10.74
CA GLU A 199 -3.01 17.65 11.35
C GLU A 199 -1.90 17.31 10.34
N LEU A 200 -2.07 16.27 9.53
CA LEU A 200 -1.09 15.88 8.51
C LEU A 200 -0.92 16.97 7.45
N LYS A 201 -2.01 17.67 7.07
CA LYS A 201 -1.94 18.79 6.12
C LYS A 201 -1.27 20.05 6.69
N SER A 202 -1.39 20.28 7.99
CA SER A 202 -0.96 21.54 8.63
C SER A 202 0.37 21.43 9.37
N LYS A 203 0.68 20.27 9.95
CA LYS A 203 1.80 20.02 10.88
C LYS A 203 2.50 18.68 10.62
N GLN A 204 2.67 18.31 9.35
CA GLN A 204 3.23 17.03 8.93
C GLN A 204 4.54 16.66 9.66
N HIS A 205 5.50 17.57 9.69
CA HIS A 205 6.82 17.31 10.28
C HIS A 205 6.75 17.07 11.80
N GLU A 206 5.94 17.84 12.54
CA GLU A 206 5.74 17.64 13.98
C GLU A 206 5.08 16.28 14.27
N LEU A 207 4.15 15.88 13.41
CA LEU A 207 3.43 14.62 13.57
C LEU A 207 4.32 13.41 13.25
N GLU A 208 5.05 13.45 12.14
CA GLU A 208 5.91 12.34 11.71
C GLU A 208 7.18 12.18 12.57
N SER A 209 7.61 13.24 13.26
CA SER A 209 8.72 13.19 14.22
C SER A 209 8.33 12.67 15.60
N ASP A 210 7.05 12.58 15.92
CA ASP A 210 6.57 12.00 17.17
C ASP A 210 6.87 10.49 17.21
N ALA A 211 7.64 10.06 18.21
CA ALA A 211 8.06 8.67 18.37
C ALA A 211 6.89 7.69 18.47
N ASN A 212 5.74 8.13 18.98
CA ASN A 212 4.56 7.30 19.16
C ASN A 212 3.63 7.33 17.95
N PHE A 213 3.80 8.26 17.00
CA PHE A 213 2.85 8.45 15.89
C PHE A 213 2.54 7.14 15.15
N PHE A 214 3.56 6.31 14.90
CA PHE A 214 3.38 5.07 14.17
C PHE A 214 2.64 3.98 14.95
N ASN A 215 2.59 4.05 16.28
CA ASN A 215 1.80 3.13 17.13
C ASN A 215 0.33 3.11 16.70
N LEU A 216 -0.19 4.28 16.28
CA LEU A 216 -1.54 4.45 15.79
C LEU A 216 -1.88 3.44 14.68
N PHE A 217 -0.99 3.28 13.69
CA PHE A 217 -1.25 2.39 12.56
C PHE A 217 -1.33 0.93 13.02
N PHE A 218 -0.47 0.49 13.94
CA PHE A 218 -0.55 -0.87 14.51
C PHE A 218 -1.87 -1.11 15.24
N ILE A 219 -2.31 -0.14 16.05
CA ILE A 219 -3.57 -0.24 16.78
C ILE A 219 -4.75 -0.32 15.80
N ILE A 220 -4.81 0.58 14.81
CA ILE A 220 -5.92 0.64 13.85
C ILE A 220 -5.94 -0.61 12.96
N PHE A 221 -4.79 -1.07 12.45
CA PHE A 221 -4.72 -2.29 11.66
C PHE A 221 -5.17 -3.54 12.42
N GLN A 222 -5.04 -3.57 13.75
CA GLN A 222 -5.46 -4.69 14.59
C GLN A 222 -6.98 -4.74 14.80
N LEU A 223 -7.71 -3.65 14.51
CA LEU A 223 -9.16 -3.61 14.65
C LEU A 223 -9.84 -4.40 13.52
N PRO A 224 -10.77 -5.32 13.82
CA PRO A 224 -11.45 -6.13 12.81
C PRO A 224 -12.39 -5.30 11.92
N TYR A 225 -12.82 -4.12 12.38
CA TYR A 225 -13.72 -3.22 11.67
C TYR A 225 -13.16 -2.69 10.35
N LEU A 226 -11.84 -2.75 10.15
CA LEU A 226 -11.23 -2.43 8.85
C LEU A 226 -11.57 -3.45 7.76
N SER A 227 -12.12 -4.61 8.13
CA SER A 227 -12.59 -5.66 7.21
C SER A 227 -14.11 -5.72 7.09
N ASP A 228 -14.83 -4.95 7.90
CA ASP A 228 -16.29 -4.97 7.90
C ASP A 228 -16.84 -4.13 6.73
N PRO A 229 -17.62 -4.74 5.79
CA PRO A 229 -18.23 -4.01 4.68
C PRO A 229 -19.04 -2.78 5.09
N CYS A 230 -19.63 -2.76 6.28
CA CYS A 230 -20.39 -1.62 6.79
C CYS A 230 -19.52 -0.40 7.09
N PHE A 231 -18.22 -0.58 7.35
CA PHE A 231 -17.32 0.47 7.81
C PHE A 231 -16.14 0.73 6.86
N LEU A 232 -15.95 -0.16 5.88
CA LEU A 232 -14.86 -0.14 4.91
C LEU A 232 -14.82 1.10 4.01
N PHE A 233 -15.97 1.66 3.59
CA PHE A 233 -15.97 2.71 2.56
C PHE A 233 -15.50 4.09 3.04
N ASP A 234 -15.81 4.46 4.28
CA ASP A 234 -15.51 5.80 4.80
C ASP A 234 -14.25 5.80 5.68
N ILE A 235 -14.25 4.99 6.74
CA ILE A 235 -13.14 4.95 7.71
C ILE A 235 -11.88 4.36 7.08
N ALA A 236 -11.97 3.20 6.43
CA ALA A 236 -10.78 2.57 5.86
C ALA A 236 -10.18 3.42 4.72
N ARG A 237 -11.04 4.09 3.92
CA ARG A 237 -10.58 5.06 2.92
C ARG A 237 -9.82 6.23 3.56
N LEU A 238 -10.34 6.83 4.63
CA LEU A 238 -9.64 7.90 5.36
C LEU A 238 -8.30 7.40 5.92
N PHE A 239 -8.28 6.20 6.51
CA PHE A 239 -7.08 5.58 7.06
C PHE A 239 -6.00 5.33 5.99
N TYR A 240 -6.34 4.69 4.88
CA TYR A 240 -5.39 4.44 3.79
C TYR A 240 -5.00 5.73 3.06
N SER A 241 -5.87 6.75 3.04
CA SER A 241 -5.54 8.09 2.57
C SER A 241 -4.45 8.75 3.44
N ILE A 242 -4.55 8.63 4.77
CA ILE A 242 -3.51 9.13 5.69
C ILE A 242 -2.17 8.45 5.39
N LEU A 243 -2.14 7.11 5.26
CA LEU A 243 -0.92 6.37 4.90
C LEU A 243 -0.32 6.83 3.57
N THR A 244 -1.17 7.14 2.59
CA THR A 244 -0.75 7.61 1.26
C THR A 244 -0.18 9.02 1.27
N ASN A 245 -0.64 9.87 2.20
CA ASN A 245 -0.21 11.26 2.31
C ASN A 245 1.01 11.46 3.23
N LEU A 246 1.50 10.40 3.88
CA LEU A 246 2.76 10.44 4.63
C LEU A 246 3.94 10.79 3.72
N SER A 247 4.96 11.44 4.27
CA SER A 247 6.22 11.68 3.56
C SER A 247 6.90 10.35 3.18
N ILE A 248 7.78 10.37 2.17
CA ILE A 248 8.51 9.15 1.77
C ILE A 248 9.35 8.61 2.94
N ASP A 249 9.90 9.49 3.78
CA ASP A 249 10.66 9.11 4.97
C ASP A 249 9.78 8.43 6.02
N ALA A 250 8.58 8.96 6.26
CA ALA A 250 7.60 8.37 7.16
C ALA A 250 7.06 7.03 6.64
N GLN A 251 6.78 6.92 5.33
CA GLN A 251 6.40 5.65 4.70
C GLN A 251 7.52 4.62 4.83
N ALA A 252 8.78 5.02 4.61
CA ALA A 252 9.93 4.12 4.75
C ALA A 252 10.09 3.64 6.20
N LYS A 253 9.91 4.54 7.18
CA LYS A 253 9.92 4.20 8.60
C LYS A 253 8.78 3.24 8.95
N PHE A 254 7.56 3.52 8.49
CA PHE A 254 6.41 2.61 8.67
C PHE A 254 6.71 1.21 8.13
N VAL A 255 7.24 1.11 6.90
CA VAL A 255 7.57 -0.18 6.27
C VAL A 255 8.60 -0.97 7.08
N ARG A 256 9.66 -0.33 7.59
CA ARG A 256 10.66 -0.97 8.47
C ARG A 256 10.08 -1.41 9.81
N LEU A 257 9.20 -0.61 10.42
CA LEU A 257 8.53 -0.99 11.66
C LEU A 257 7.60 -2.19 11.44
N VAL A 258 6.82 -2.19 10.36
CA VAL A 258 5.91 -3.29 10.04
C VAL A 258 6.70 -4.57 9.79
N SER A 259 7.80 -4.53 9.02
CA SER A 259 8.61 -5.72 8.74
C SER A 259 9.28 -6.30 10.00
N LYS A 260 9.65 -5.45 10.97
CA LYS A 260 10.30 -5.86 12.22
C LYS A 260 9.34 -6.41 13.27
N TYR A 261 8.15 -5.83 13.39
CA TYR A 261 7.27 -6.05 14.53
C TYR A 261 5.96 -6.79 14.22
N THR A 262 5.65 -7.02 12.94
CA THR A 262 4.40 -7.68 12.54
C THR A 262 4.64 -9.16 12.23
N ASN A 263 4.33 -10.03 13.19
CA ASN A 263 4.47 -11.49 12.98
C ASN A 263 3.45 -12.06 11.99
N ASN A 264 2.22 -11.51 11.94
CA ASN A 264 1.15 -11.95 11.05
C ASN A 264 0.76 -10.84 10.07
N LEU A 265 1.61 -10.58 9.08
CA LEU A 265 1.35 -9.58 8.04
C LEU A 265 0.12 -9.93 7.19
N ASN A 266 -0.25 -11.22 7.13
CA ASN A 266 -1.38 -11.69 6.34
C ASN A 266 -2.71 -11.06 6.75
N ASP A 267 -2.91 -10.76 8.03
CA ASP A 267 -4.13 -10.07 8.50
C ASP A 267 -4.23 -8.68 7.87
N TYR A 268 -3.12 -7.94 7.86
CA TYR A 268 -3.09 -6.57 7.30
C TYR A 268 -3.28 -6.61 5.79
N ILE A 269 -2.65 -7.58 5.11
CA ILE A 269 -2.83 -7.78 3.67
C ILE A 269 -4.30 -8.10 3.38
N SER A 270 -4.92 -8.99 4.17
CA SER A 270 -6.32 -9.37 4.00
C SER A 270 -7.26 -8.17 4.14
N HIS A 271 -7.03 -7.28 5.11
CA HIS A 271 -7.82 -6.06 5.30
C HIS A 271 -7.75 -5.16 4.06
N VAL A 272 -6.55 -4.93 3.52
CA VAL A 272 -6.36 -4.09 2.33
C VAL A 272 -6.93 -4.75 1.08
N GLN A 273 -6.79 -6.07 0.94
CA GLN A 273 -7.34 -6.84 -0.18
C GLN A 273 -8.87 -6.80 -0.20
N GLN A 274 -9.52 -6.96 0.95
CA GLN A 274 -10.98 -6.84 1.05
C GLN A 274 -11.44 -5.43 0.69
N TYR A 275 -10.75 -4.41 1.18
CA TYR A 275 -11.01 -3.01 0.81
C TYR A 275 -10.95 -2.77 -0.70
N ILE A 276 -9.87 -3.20 -1.36
CA ILE A 276 -9.72 -3.09 -2.82
C ILE A 276 -10.84 -3.84 -3.56
N THR A 277 -11.18 -5.05 -3.09
CA THR A 277 -12.23 -5.89 -3.68
C THR A 277 -13.59 -5.20 -3.63
N LEU A 278 -13.97 -4.63 -2.49
CA LEU A 278 -15.24 -3.91 -2.36
C LEU A 278 -15.31 -2.67 -3.27
N HIS A 279 -14.21 -1.92 -3.40
CA HIS A 279 -14.16 -0.80 -4.34
C HIS A 279 -14.28 -1.26 -5.80
N ALA A 280 -13.66 -2.38 -6.18
CA ALA A 280 -13.81 -2.96 -7.51
C ALA A 280 -15.25 -3.41 -7.81
N LEU A 281 -15.93 -4.02 -6.83
CA LEU A 281 -17.34 -4.43 -6.94
C LEU A 281 -18.30 -3.23 -6.98
N ARG A 282 -18.03 -2.20 -6.18
CA ARG A 282 -18.80 -0.95 -6.19
C ARG A 282 -18.70 -0.25 -7.54
N TRP A 283 -17.48 -0.12 -8.07
CA TRP A 283 -17.25 0.43 -9.41
C TRP A 283 -18.05 -0.33 -10.48
N CYS A 284 -18.04 -1.67 -10.46
CA CYS A 284 -18.84 -2.48 -11.38
C CYS A 284 -20.35 -2.16 -11.32
N SER A 285 -20.85 -1.86 -10.12
CA SER A 285 -22.27 -1.56 -9.91
C SER A 285 -22.66 -0.20 -10.50
N HIS A 286 -21.76 0.80 -10.48
CA HIS A 286 -22.02 2.11 -11.07
C HIS A 286 -21.89 2.11 -12.60
N VAL A 287 -20.86 1.45 -13.15
CA VAL A 287 -20.58 1.41 -14.60
C VAL A 287 -21.68 0.70 -15.38
N GLN A 288 -22.36 -0.28 -14.78
CA GLN A 288 -23.52 -0.93 -15.42
C GLN A 288 -24.74 -0.01 -15.57
N ILE A 289 -24.79 1.11 -14.82
CA ILE A 289 -25.91 2.05 -14.81
C ILE A 289 -25.68 3.20 -15.80
N GLU A 290 -24.42 3.58 -16.05
CA GLU A 290 -24.06 4.69 -16.94
C GLU A 290 -23.42 4.18 -18.25
N SER A 291 -24.19 4.20 -19.33
CA SER A 291 -23.86 3.48 -20.58
C SER A 291 -22.83 4.16 -21.50
N ASP A 292 -22.07 5.18 -21.08
CA ASP A 292 -21.21 5.93 -22.03
C ASP A 292 -19.99 6.66 -21.44
N ASN A 293 -19.56 6.38 -20.20
CA ASN A 293 -18.42 7.10 -19.62
C ASN A 293 -17.10 6.31 -19.75
N ASP A 294 -16.04 7.01 -20.18
CA ASP A 294 -14.62 6.63 -20.12
C ASP A 294 -14.13 6.48 -18.66
N GLU A 295 -14.91 5.84 -17.79
CA GLU A 295 -14.59 5.67 -16.39
C GLU A 295 -13.67 4.46 -16.20
N PHE A 296 -12.51 4.70 -15.59
CA PHE A 296 -11.51 3.67 -15.34
C PHE A 296 -11.64 3.18 -13.91
N LEU A 297 -11.34 1.91 -13.67
CA LEU A 297 -11.20 1.41 -12.29
C LEU A 297 -10.15 2.21 -11.50
N SER A 298 -9.11 2.72 -12.18
CA SER A 298 -8.10 3.59 -11.56
C SER A 298 -8.64 4.95 -11.12
N SER A 299 -9.78 5.39 -11.66
CA SER A 299 -10.45 6.62 -11.23
C SER A 299 -11.35 6.42 -10.01
N GLU A 300 -11.63 5.17 -9.60
CA GLU A 300 -12.51 4.89 -8.47
C GLU A 300 -11.94 5.46 -7.15
N PRO A 301 -12.69 6.30 -6.41
CA PRO A 301 -12.23 6.87 -5.15
C PRO A 301 -11.88 5.77 -4.13
N GLY A 302 -10.69 5.84 -3.54
CA GLY A 302 -10.19 4.83 -2.60
C GLY A 302 -9.29 3.77 -3.22
N MET A 303 -9.37 3.55 -4.55
CA MET A 303 -8.55 2.54 -5.22
C MET A 303 -7.05 2.84 -5.10
N LYS A 304 -6.66 4.09 -5.33
CA LYS A 304 -5.27 4.55 -5.17
C LYS A 304 -4.75 4.31 -3.76
N GLU A 305 -5.55 4.67 -2.76
CA GLU A 305 -5.20 4.55 -1.35
C GLU A 305 -5.00 3.09 -0.95
N GLY A 306 -5.91 2.20 -1.36
CA GLY A 306 -5.82 0.77 -1.11
C GLY A 306 -4.60 0.13 -1.75
N VAL A 307 -4.39 0.36 -3.04
CA VAL A 307 -3.23 -0.22 -3.77
C VAL A 307 -1.90 0.34 -3.23
N ASN A 308 -1.87 1.61 -2.82
CA ASN A 308 -0.69 2.17 -2.16
C ASN A 308 -0.44 1.55 -0.78
N ALA A 309 -1.46 1.37 0.05
CA ALA A 309 -1.32 0.67 1.33
C ALA A 309 -0.78 -0.76 1.11
N LEU A 310 -1.29 -1.45 0.09
CA LEU A 310 -0.81 -2.79 -0.27
C LEU A 310 0.65 -2.77 -0.73
N ARG A 311 1.11 -1.71 -1.41
CA ARG A 311 2.54 -1.51 -1.76
C ARG A 311 3.43 -1.40 -0.52
N LEU A 312 2.99 -0.66 0.50
CA LEU A 312 3.74 -0.55 1.76
C LEU A 312 3.89 -1.93 2.41
N LEU A 313 2.81 -2.71 2.45
CA LEU A 313 2.85 -4.08 2.98
C LEU A 313 3.70 -5.02 2.12
N PHE A 314 3.68 -4.86 0.79
CA PHE A 314 4.53 -5.61 -0.13
C PHE A 314 6.02 -5.32 0.13
N TYR A 315 6.40 -4.06 0.34
CA TYR A 315 7.77 -3.71 0.70
C TYR A 315 8.16 -4.23 2.09
N ALA A 316 7.24 -4.24 3.05
CA ALA A 316 7.49 -4.85 4.36
C ALA A 316 7.69 -6.38 4.24
N ASN A 317 6.95 -7.03 3.34
CA ASN A 317 7.10 -8.45 3.01
C ASN A 317 8.46 -8.77 2.37
N LEU A 318 9.01 -7.84 1.57
CA LEU A 318 10.35 -7.98 1.01
C LEU A 318 11.43 -7.79 2.09
N LEU A 319 11.31 -6.77 2.95
CA LEU A 319 12.29 -6.53 4.02
C LEU A 319 12.32 -7.62 5.09
N SER A 320 11.20 -8.29 5.33
CA SER A 320 11.10 -9.44 6.24
C SER A 320 11.59 -10.75 5.60
N SER A 321 11.79 -10.77 4.29
CA SER A 321 12.25 -11.95 3.56
C SER A 321 13.76 -12.11 3.55
N GLN A 322 14.22 -13.31 3.21
CA GLN A 322 15.64 -13.56 3.04
C GLN A 322 16.12 -12.97 1.71
N ARG A 323 16.86 -11.87 1.81
CA ARG A 323 17.65 -11.33 0.69
C ARG A 323 18.68 -12.37 0.25
N ASP A 324 18.94 -12.45 -1.05
CA ASP A 324 20.00 -13.30 -1.59
C ASP A 324 21.32 -13.05 -0.86
N SER A 325 22.15 -14.09 -0.73
CA SER A 325 23.43 -13.96 -0.05
C SER A 325 24.31 -12.93 -0.77
N LEU A 326 25.13 -12.20 -0.01
CA LEU A 326 26.05 -11.21 -0.59
C LEU A 326 26.97 -11.83 -1.64
N GLU A 327 27.30 -13.11 -1.50
CA GLU A 327 28.09 -13.85 -2.49
C GLU A 327 27.35 -14.01 -3.82
N ILE A 328 26.07 -14.40 -3.80
CA ILE A 328 25.25 -14.53 -5.01
C ILE A 328 25.08 -13.16 -5.67
N ILE A 329 24.71 -12.14 -4.87
CA ILE A 329 24.51 -10.77 -5.37
C ILE A 329 25.78 -10.23 -6.03
N GLU A 330 26.94 -10.36 -5.35
CA GLU A 330 28.19 -9.86 -5.89
C GLU A 330 28.68 -10.68 -7.10
N THR A 331 28.39 -11.97 -7.15
CA THR A 331 28.70 -12.83 -8.29
C THR A 331 27.85 -12.44 -9.51
N GLU A 332 26.54 -12.26 -9.34
CA GLU A 332 25.65 -11.77 -10.39
C GLU A 332 26.07 -10.38 -10.86
N ARG A 333 26.39 -9.48 -9.94
CA ARG A 333 26.87 -8.12 -10.26
C ARG A 333 28.15 -8.17 -11.09
N LYS A 334 29.15 -8.97 -10.67
CA LYS A 334 30.39 -9.16 -11.43
C LYS A 334 30.16 -9.80 -12.79
N ASN A 335 29.24 -10.75 -12.90
CA ASN A 335 28.90 -11.38 -14.18
C ASN A 335 28.24 -10.37 -15.14
N ASN A 336 27.32 -9.56 -14.64
CA ASN A 336 26.68 -8.49 -15.41
C ASN A 336 27.72 -7.44 -15.86
N GLU A 337 28.57 -6.97 -14.94
CA GLU A 337 29.65 -6.03 -15.27
C GLU A 337 30.63 -6.61 -16.28
N LYS A 338 31.02 -7.89 -16.15
CA LYS A 338 31.88 -8.56 -17.12
C LYS A 338 31.24 -8.61 -18.50
N MET A 339 29.96 -8.98 -18.56
CA MET A 339 29.20 -9.04 -19.81
C MET A 339 29.13 -7.65 -20.48
N GLU A 340 28.76 -6.61 -19.73
CA GLU A 340 28.72 -5.24 -20.24
C GLU A 340 30.09 -4.75 -20.72
N ASN A 341 31.14 -4.97 -19.93
CA ASN A 341 32.50 -4.62 -20.31
C ASN A 341 32.96 -5.36 -21.56
N GLU A 342 32.61 -6.63 -21.72
CA GLU A 342 32.93 -7.38 -22.93
C GLU A 342 32.18 -6.85 -24.15
N LEU A 343 30.91 -6.48 -24.00
CA LEU A 343 30.13 -5.82 -25.06
C LEU A 343 30.75 -4.46 -25.45
N VAL A 344 31.21 -3.66 -24.48
CA VAL A 344 31.91 -2.40 -24.74
C VAL A 344 33.24 -2.64 -25.46
N LYS A 345 34.04 -3.61 -25.01
CA LYS A 345 35.31 -3.95 -25.66
C LYS A 345 35.12 -4.45 -27.08
N ARG A 346 34.09 -5.26 -27.33
CA ARG A 346 33.75 -5.70 -28.69
C ARG A 346 33.40 -4.51 -29.59
N ARG A 347 32.62 -3.55 -29.10
CA ARG A 347 32.34 -2.30 -29.83
C ARG A 347 33.61 -1.50 -30.13
N GLN A 348 34.53 -1.38 -29.17
CA GLN A 348 35.80 -0.67 -29.38
C GLN A 348 36.68 -1.36 -30.41
N ARG A 349 36.89 -2.68 -30.30
CA ARG A 349 37.66 -3.46 -31.28
C ARG A 349 37.10 -3.30 -32.71
N TYR A 350 35.78 -3.34 -32.84
CA TYR A 350 35.14 -3.18 -34.14
C TYR A 350 35.34 -1.77 -34.73
N ASN A 351 35.25 -0.72 -33.91
CA ASN A 351 35.53 0.66 -34.35
C ASN A 351 37.00 0.87 -34.75
N ASP A 352 37.93 0.26 -34.01
CA ASP A 352 39.37 0.33 -34.31
C ASP A 352 39.65 -0.39 -35.65
N ASP A 353 39.11 -1.59 -35.86
CA ASP A 353 39.23 -2.35 -37.12
C ASP A 353 38.55 -1.65 -38.32
N ALA A 354 37.48 -0.89 -38.09
CA ALA A 354 36.84 -0.07 -39.12
C ALA A 354 37.69 1.15 -39.51
N SER A 355 38.33 1.80 -38.53
CA SER A 355 39.21 2.96 -38.76
C SER A 355 40.49 2.59 -39.53
N ASP A 356 41.04 1.40 -39.29
CA ASP A 356 42.19 0.88 -40.04
C ASP A 356 41.83 0.49 -41.49
N ASN A 357 40.56 0.16 -41.76
CA ASN A 357 40.06 -0.15 -43.11
C ASN A 357 39.64 1.09 -43.91
N GLU A 358 39.20 2.18 -43.27
CA GLU A 358 38.94 3.46 -43.94
C GLU A 358 40.25 4.15 -44.40
N GLY A 359 41.34 4.02 -43.63
CA GLY A 359 42.67 4.49 -44.01
C GLY A 359 43.27 3.82 -45.26
N GLN A 360 42.72 2.68 -45.70
CA GLN A 360 43.09 2.04 -46.97
C GLN A 360 42.20 2.43 -48.15
N ARG A 361 40.98 2.95 -47.92
CA ARG A 361 40.06 3.39 -48.98
C ARG A 361 40.27 4.84 -49.40
N GLU A 362 40.87 5.68 -48.58
CA GLU A 362 41.17 7.08 -48.93
C GLU A 362 42.35 7.27 -49.91
N ASN A 363 43.03 6.19 -50.33
CA ASN A 363 44.17 6.30 -51.27
C ASN A 363 43.83 6.14 -52.76
N GLU A 364 42.57 5.94 -53.16
CA GLU A 364 42.22 5.75 -54.59
C GLU A 364 41.31 6.80 -55.25
N GLN A 365 40.92 7.89 -54.58
CA GLN A 365 40.23 9.00 -55.26
C GLN A 365 40.73 10.38 -54.81
N LYS A 366 41.83 10.84 -55.44
CA LYS A 366 42.28 12.24 -55.42
C LYS A 366 42.08 12.88 -56.79
N LEU A 367 41.22 13.91 -56.88
CA LEU A 367 41.31 15.07 -57.79
C LEU A 367 40.06 15.99 -57.61
N PRO A 368 40.16 17.31 -57.85
CA PRO A 368 40.66 18.29 -56.88
C PRO A 368 39.56 19.24 -56.36
N ASN A 369 39.85 19.84 -55.20
CA ASN A 369 39.09 20.92 -54.58
C ASN A 369 38.99 22.15 -55.48
N ASP A 370 37.79 22.71 -55.59
CA ASP A 370 37.59 24.14 -55.88
C ASP A 370 36.91 24.79 -54.66
N GLU A 371 37.64 25.72 -54.06
CA GLU A 371 37.16 26.65 -53.05
C GLU A 371 36.21 27.65 -53.71
N ASN A 372 35.04 27.90 -53.11
CA ASN A 372 34.45 29.24 -53.08
C ASN A 372 33.35 29.40 -52.02
N ASN A 373 33.59 30.41 -51.17
CA ASN A 373 32.72 31.11 -50.25
C ASN A 373 31.22 31.17 -50.60
N SER A 374 30.34 31.10 -49.59
CA SER A 374 29.72 32.32 -49.03
C SER A 374 28.57 31.98 -48.07
N GLU A 375 28.61 32.57 -46.88
CA GLU A 375 27.48 32.80 -46.00
C GLU A 375 26.37 33.57 -46.73
N VAL A 376 25.12 33.11 -46.68
CA VAL A 376 23.94 33.98 -46.56
C VAL A 376 22.83 33.23 -45.82
N SER A 377 22.56 33.74 -44.61
CA SER A 377 21.38 33.53 -43.81
C SER A 377 20.13 34.11 -44.49
N THR A 378 19.08 33.30 -44.65
CA THR A 378 17.70 33.82 -44.79
C THR A 378 16.72 32.99 -43.99
N SER A 379 16.16 33.65 -42.99
CA SER A 379 15.02 33.25 -42.18
C SER A 379 13.76 33.11 -43.04
N THR A 380 13.12 31.94 -43.00
CA THR A 380 11.67 31.85 -43.21
C THR A 380 11.07 30.97 -42.12
N ALA A 381 10.35 31.64 -41.21
CA ALA A 381 9.57 31.03 -40.16
C ALA A 381 8.33 30.38 -40.76
N ALA A 382 8.24 29.05 -40.66
CA ALA A 382 7.00 28.31 -40.84
C ALA A 382 6.69 27.58 -39.52
N ALA A 383 5.76 28.16 -38.76
CA ALA A 383 5.24 27.60 -37.52
C ALA A 383 4.48 26.30 -37.82
N THR A 384 5.10 25.16 -37.56
CA THR A 384 4.41 23.86 -37.45
C THR A 384 4.46 23.43 -35.99
N LYS A 385 3.27 23.31 -35.37
CA LYS A 385 3.08 22.79 -34.02
C LYS A 385 3.70 21.39 -33.92
N LYS A 386 4.85 21.28 -33.27
CA LYS A 386 5.46 19.99 -32.87
C LYS A 386 4.69 19.42 -31.69
N ALA A 387 3.73 18.55 -31.96
CA ALA A 387 3.40 17.47 -31.04
C ALA A 387 4.55 16.44 -31.13
N THR A 388 5.50 16.53 -30.21
CA THR A 388 6.66 15.63 -30.17
C THR A 388 7.10 15.45 -28.72
N THR A 389 6.42 14.59 -27.98
CA THR A 389 6.99 13.93 -26.80
C THR A 389 7.59 12.60 -27.23
N THR A 390 8.76 12.70 -27.84
CA THR A 390 9.79 11.65 -27.77
C THR A 390 10.98 12.31 -27.10
N ARG A 391 11.36 11.80 -25.92
CA ARG A 391 12.60 12.13 -25.23
C ARG A 391 13.72 12.22 -26.27
N LYS A 392 14.40 13.36 -26.33
CA LYS A 392 15.60 13.53 -27.16
C LYS A 392 16.67 12.60 -26.60
N SER A 393 17.03 11.59 -27.38
CA SER A 393 18.24 10.80 -27.21
C SER A 393 19.42 11.67 -27.61
N THR A 394 20.14 12.21 -26.63
CA THR A 394 21.51 12.71 -26.82
C THR A 394 22.44 11.72 -26.14
N ASN A 395 23.41 11.20 -26.90
CA ASN A 395 24.40 10.27 -26.42
C ASN A 395 25.16 10.79 -25.18
N GLN A 396 25.54 9.83 -24.33
CA GLN A 396 26.38 9.91 -23.14
C GLN A 396 25.65 10.09 -21.80
N VAL A 397 25.57 8.96 -21.07
CA VAL A 397 25.24 8.84 -19.64
C VAL A 397 23.81 9.25 -19.29
N ASP A 398 22.85 8.40 -19.65
CA ASP A 398 21.63 8.26 -18.87
C ASP A 398 21.51 6.77 -18.50
N GLU A 399 21.89 6.42 -17.26
CA GLU A 399 21.07 5.45 -16.53
C GLU A 399 19.67 6.03 -16.60
N ILE A 400 18.85 5.49 -17.51
CA ILE A 400 17.45 5.87 -17.61
C ILE A 400 16.87 5.53 -16.25
N GLU A 401 16.66 6.53 -15.38
CA GLU A 401 15.72 6.40 -14.26
C GLU A 401 14.45 5.83 -14.88
N SER A 402 14.22 4.55 -14.60
CA SER A 402 13.11 3.82 -15.16
C SER A 402 11.85 4.58 -14.73
N PRO A 403 10.91 4.91 -15.62
CA PRO A 403 9.68 5.59 -15.22
C PRO A 403 8.84 4.77 -14.23
N TYR A 404 9.23 3.51 -14.00
CA TYR A 404 8.65 2.58 -13.06
C TYR A 404 9.35 2.56 -11.70
N GLU A 405 10.50 3.24 -11.54
CA GLU A 405 11.21 3.30 -10.27
C GLU A 405 10.46 4.17 -9.27
N ASN A 406 10.15 3.56 -8.14
CA ASN A 406 9.39 4.21 -7.09
C ASN A 406 10.33 4.87 -6.07
N PRO A 407 10.13 6.16 -5.71
CA PRO A 407 11.00 6.84 -4.75
C PRO A 407 11.11 6.14 -3.39
N LEU A 408 10.02 5.51 -2.92
CA LEU A 408 10.03 4.74 -1.67
C LEU A 408 10.86 3.45 -1.82
N GLN A 409 10.79 2.78 -2.97
CA GLN A 409 11.61 1.61 -3.25
C GLN A 409 13.11 1.95 -3.18
N ILE A 410 13.51 3.06 -3.81
CA ILE A 410 14.89 3.57 -3.78
C ILE A 410 15.29 3.90 -2.34
N LYS A 411 14.44 4.62 -1.59
CA LYS A 411 14.69 4.98 -0.19
C LYS A 411 14.91 3.76 0.71
N LEU A 412 14.19 2.67 0.46
CA LEU A 412 14.32 1.43 1.20
C LEU A 412 15.48 0.54 0.71
N GLY A 413 16.19 0.93 -0.37
CA GLY A 413 17.26 0.14 -0.96
C GLY A 413 16.77 -1.19 -1.53
N LEU A 414 15.51 -1.27 -1.96
CA LEU A 414 14.89 -2.50 -2.45
C LEU A 414 15.22 -2.70 -3.94
N LYS A 415 16.02 -3.72 -4.24
CA LYS A 415 16.26 -4.17 -5.63
C LYS A 415 15.52 -5.47 -5.88
N SER A 416 14.54 -5.44 -6.78
CA SER A 416 13.66 -6.59 -7.07
C SER A 416 14.41 -7.88 -7.39
N ASN A 417 15.59 -7.80 -8.02
CA ASN A 417 16.37 -8.96 -8.41
C ASN A 417 17.07 -9.67 -7.24
N GLU A 418 17.16 -9.04 -6.07
CA GLU A 418 17.83 -9.58 -4.87
C GLU A 418 16.88 -10.37 -3.96
N TYR A 419 15.58 -10.41 -4.31
CA TYR A 419 14.54 -11.08 -3.52
C TYR A 419 13.86 -12.14 -4.38
N ARG A 420 14.14 -13.42 -4.11
CA ARG A 420 13.53 -14.55 -4.82
C ARG A 420 12.15 -14.90 -4.27
N HIS A 421 11.95 -14.71 -2.97
CA HIS A 421 10.70 -15.01 -2.27
C HIS A 421 10.48 -13.93 -1.20
N GLY A 422 9.23 -13.57 -0.94
CA GLY A 422 8.84 -12.79 0.23
C GLY A 422 8.64 -13.67 1.47
N GLN A 423 8.39 -13.07 2.64
CA GLN A 423 7.88 -13.83 3.81
C GLN A 423 6.56 -14.54 3.46
N TYR A 424 5.73 -13.89 2.64
CA TYR A 424 4.52 -14.40 2.03
C TYR A 424 4.67 -14.44 0.50
N PRO A 425 4.02 -15.40 -0.20
CA PRO A 425 4.04 -15.48 -1.66
C PRO A 425 3.56 -14.20 -2.32
N PHE A 426 4.15 -13.83 -3.46
CA PHE A 426 3.78 -12.59 -4.16
C PHE A 426 2.35 -12.61 -4.71
N ASP A 427 1.80 -13.80 -4.97
CA ASP A 427 0.43 -13.96 -5.46
C ASP A 427 -0.63 -13.46 -4.46
N VAL A 428 -0.30 -13.44 -3.16
CA VAL A 428 -1.19 -12.91 -2.11
C VAL A 428 -1.41 -11.39 -2.25
N PHE A 429 -0.57 -10.71 -3.03
CA PHE A 429 -0.71 -9.27 -3.33
C PHE A 429 -1.45 -8.99 -4.65
N ILE A 430 -1.83 -10.03 -5.40
CA ILE A 430 -2.61 -9.90 -6.63
C ILE A 430 -4.09 -9.96 -6.25
N ASN A 431 -4.83 -8.88 -6.49
CA ASN A 431 -6.28 -8.88 -6.32
C ASN A 431 -6.95 -9.34 -7.62
N GLU A 432 -7.44 -10.58 -7.66
CA GLU A 432 -8.07 -11.14 -8.86
C GLU A 432 -9.31 -10.34 -9.30
N CYS A 433 -10.19 -10.00 -8.36
CA CYS A 433 -11.42 -9.25 -8.65
C CYS A 433 -11.14 -7.89 -9.34
N ALA A 434 -10.13 -7.15 -8.87
CA ALA A 434 -9.72 -5.91 -9.51
C ALA A 434 -9.03 -6.18 -10.86
N ASN A 435 -8.14 -7.19 -10.93
CA ASN A 435 -7.38 -7.49 -12.15
C ASN A 435 -8.25 -7.92 -13.32
N GLU A 436 -9.35 -8.63 -13.08
CA GLU A 436 -10.36 -8.96 -14.12
C GLU A 436 -10.99 -7.72 -14.77
N LYS A 437 -10.96 -6.57 -14.09
CA LYS A 437 -11.60 -5.32 -14.49
C LYS A 437 -10.62 -4.29 -15.04
N ILE A 438 -9.31 -4.54 -14.95
CA ILE A 438 -8.28 -3.62 -15.46
C ILE A 438 -8.18 -3.75 -16.97
N GLU A 439 -8.53 -2.68 -17.68
CA GLU A 439 -8.33 -2.57 -19.12
C GLU A 439 -6.92 -2.03 -19.42
N ILE A 440 -5.94 -2.94 -19.52
CA ILE A 440 -4.51 -2.58 -19.69
C ILE A 440 -4.25 -1.69 -20.90
N ARG A 441 -4.97 -1.88 -22.01
CA ARG A 441 -4.86 -1.02 -23.20
C ARG A 441 -5.22 0.43 -22.89
N LYS A 442 -6.30 0.64 -22.16
CA LYS A 442 -6.78 1.96 -21.76
C LYS A 442 -5.83 2.61 -20.75
N GLU A 443 -5.40 1.86 -19.74
CA GLU A 443 -4.38 2.29 -18.77
C GLU A 443 -3.09 2.76 -19.45
N TYR A 444 -2.59 1.99 -20.41
CA TYR A 444 -1.38 2.34 -21.15
C TYR A 444 -1.55 3.60 -22.01
N LEU A 445 -2.71 3.75 -22.67
CA LEU A 445 -3.01 4.95 -23.45
C LEU A 445 -3.08 6.20 -22.55
N ASN A 446 -3.65 6.09 -21.35
CA ASN A 446 -3.66 7.18 -20.39
C ASN A 446 -2.23 7.48 -19.92
N PHE A 447 -1.45 6.45 -19.55
CA PHE A 447 -0.06 6.58 -19.13
C PHE A 447 0.80 7.37 -20.13
N ILE A 448 0.72 7.08 -21.43
CA ILE A 448 1.50 7.80 -22.46
C ILE A 448 1.03 9.23 -22.71
N GLN A 449 -0.21 9.57 -22.32
CA GLN A 449 -0.80 10.90 -22.50
C GLN A 449 -0.57 11.82 -21.30
N GLN A 450 -0.14 11.28 -20.15
CA GLN A 450 0.04 12.06 -18.93
C GLN A 450 1.16 13.11 -19.06
N PRO A 451 0.93 14.36 -18.63
CA PRO A 451 1.96 15.39 -18.62
C PRO A 451 3.03 15.07 -17.57
N THR A 452 4.29 15.42 -17.84
CA THR A 452 5.46 15.11 -16.99
C THR A 452 5.35 15.63 -15.55
N ASN A 453 4.51 16.63 -15.31
CA ASN A 453 4.40 17.32 -14.03
C ASN A 453 3.24 16.78 -13.17
N PHE A 454 2.39 15.89 -13.70
CA PHE A 454 1.25 15.34 -12.98
C PHE A 454 1.02 13.88 -13.38
N ILE A 455 1.56 12.96 -12.58
CA ILE A 455 1.34 11.52 -12.76
C ILE A 455 0.05 11.16 -12.03
N GLN A 456 -0.99 10.81 -12.79
CA GLN A 456 -2.23 10.28 -12.23
C GLN A 456 -2.00 8.81 -11.82
N PHE A 457 -2.74 8.36 -10.82
CA PHE A 457 -2.71 6.95 -10.44
C PHE A 457 -3.06 6.06 -11.64
N SER A 458 -2.23 5.03 -11.85
CA SER A 458 -2.44 3.96 -12.82
C SER A 458 -1.86 2.68 -12.25
N PHE A 459 -2.51 1.55 -12.53
CA PHE A 459 -2.04 0.23 -12.08
C PHE A 459 -0.70 -0.18 -12.70
N ILE A 460 -0.29 0.46 -13.80
CA ILE A 460 1.01 0.22 -14.46
C ILE A 460 2.19 0.52 -13.51
N PHE A 461 2.03 1.48 -12.59
CA PHE A 461 3.04 1.80 -11.57
C PHE A 461 3.08 0.82 -10.38
N TYR A 462 2.27 -0.24 -10.41
CA TYR A 462 2.17 -1.24 -9.35
C TYR A 462 2.34 -2.66 -9.90
N PRO A 463 3.53 -3.04 -10.44
CA PRO A 463 3.72 -4.34 -11.05
C PRO A 463 3.45 -5.53 -10.12
N PHE A 464 3.67 -5.38 -8.81
CA PHE A 464 3.38 -6.46 -7.85
C PHE A 464 1.88 -6.79 -7.77
N PHE A 465 1.00 -5.84 -8.10
CA PHE A 465 -0.45 -5.99 -8.05
C PHE A 465 -1.03 -6.61 -9.32
N LEU A 466 -0.37 -6.41 -10.46
CA LEU A 466 -0.84 -6.90 -11.75
C LEU A 466 -0.70 -8.42 -11.85
N SER A 467 -1.78 -9.07 -12.29
CA SER A 467 -1.78 -10.49 -12.64
C SER A 467 -0.83 -10.78 -13.80
N THR A 468 -0.41 -12.03 -13.94
CA THR A 468 0.46 -12.47 -15.04
C THR A 468 -0.13 -12.14 -16.41
N ILE A 469 -1.45 -12.29 -16.58
CA ILE A 469 -2.15 -11.98 -17.83
C ILE A 469 -2.04 -10.48 -18.15
N ASN A 470 -2.27 -9.63 -17.16
CA ASN A 470 -2.20 -8.17 -17.31
C ASN A 470 -0.76 -7.69 -17.59
N LYS A 471 0.24 -8.31 -16.96
CA LYS A 471 1.66 -8.05 -17.24
C LYS A 471 2.02 -8.41 -18.68
N ILE A 472 1.61 -9.59 -19.15
CA ILE A 472 1.85 -10.02 -20.54
C ILE A 472 1.17 -9.05 -21.52
N ALA A 473 -0.08 -8.65 -21.25
CA ALA A 473 -0.79 -7.69 -22.07
C ALA A 473 -0.05 -6.34 -22.14
N LEU A 474 0.41 -5.82 -21.00
CA LEU A 474 1.17 -4.57 -20.91
C LEU A 474 2.47 -4.65 -21.71
N LEU A 475 3.27 -5.69 -21.48
CA LEU A 475 4.55 -5.90 -22.19
C LEU A 475 4.34 -6.00 -23.71
N ASN A 476 3.29 -6.70 -24.15
CA ASN A 476 2.95 -6.81 -25.56
C ASN A 476 2.53 -5.47 -26.18
N ILE A 477 1.75 -4.67 -25.45
CA ILE A 477 1.33 -3.33 -25.90
C ILE A 477 2.54 -2.41 -25.97
N GLU A 478 3.39 -2.39 -24.94
CA GLU A 478 4.58 -1.55 -24.90
C GLU A 478 5.58 -1.92 -26.01
N SER A 479 5.81 -3.22 -26.22
CA SER A 479 6.68 -3.73 -27.31
C SER A 479 6.16 -3.29 -28.68
N LYS A 480 4.85 -3.46 -28.95
CA LYS A 480 4.23 -3.01 -30.21
C LYS A 480 4.29 -1.51 -30.39
N ALA A 481 4.05 -0.73 -29.32
CA ALA A 481 4.14 0.72 -29.36
C ALA A 481 5.57 1.18 -29.69
N ARG A 482 6.58 0.54 -29.07
CA ARG A 482 8.00 0.81 -29.33
C ARG A 482 8.38 0.49 -30.77
N MET A 483 7.99 -0.68 -31.29
CA MET A 483 8.21 -1.05 -32.70
C MET A 483 7.52 -0.09 -33.68
N TYR A 484 6.29 0.34 -33.37
CA TYR A 484 5.56 1.32 -34.19
C TYR A 484 6.26 2.68 -34.23
N LEU A 485 6.76 3.15 -33.07
CA LEU A 485 7.51 4.41 -32.99
C LEU A 485 8.79 4.36 -33.83
N GLN A 486 9.54 3.25 -33.77
CA GLN A 486 10.70 3.04 -34.63
C GLN A 486 10.32 3.11 -36.11
N ARG A 487 9.28 2.36 -36.52
CA ARG A 487 8.78 2.41 -37.91
C ARG A 487 8.37 3.81 -38.34
N ARG A 488 7.63 4.54 -37.50
CA ARG A 488 7.15 5.90 -37.80
C ARG A 488 8.33 6.86 -37.98
N SER A 489 9.34 6.76 -37.12
CA SER A 489 10.56 7.57 -37.23
C SER A 489 11.28 7.33 -38.57
N ILE A 490 11.44 6.07 -38.96
CA ILE A 490 12.06 5.67 -40.23
C ILE A 490 11.23 6.11 -41.42
N PHE A 491 9.90 5.98 -41.35
CA PHE A 491 9.01 6.43 -42.41
C PHE A 491 9.13 7.93 -42.65
N VAL A 492 9.14 8.73 -41.58
CA VAL A 492 9.39 10.18 -41.66
C VAL A 492 10.78 10.44 -42.24
N HIS A 493 11.82 9.76 -41.76
CA HIS A 493 13.17 9.89 -42.32
C HIS A 493 13.18 9.62 -43.83
N ASN A 494 12.57 8.53 -44.29
CA ASN A 494 12.53 8.15 -45.70
C ASN A 494 11.78 9.15 -46.59
N ILE A 495 10.84 9.92 -46.03
CA ILE A 495 10.15 11.00 -46.77
C ILE A 495 11.08 12.21 -46.95
N PHE A 496 11.83 12.57 -45.90
CA PHE A 496 12.63 13.81 -45.88
C PHE A 496 14.11 13.60 -46.26
N SER A 497 14.57 12.36 -46.36
CA SER A 497 15.94 11.96 -46.70
C SER A 497 15.97 11.28 -48.06
N SER A 498 17.06 11.51 -48.81
CA SER A 498 17.37 10.76 -50.03
C SER A 498 17.79 9.32 -49.73
N ILE A 499 18.29 9.05 -48.52
CA ILE A 499 18.67 7.71 -48.06
C ILE A 499 17.41 6.99 -47.54
N ARG A 500 17.14 5.81 -48.09
CA ARG A 500 16.02 4.96 -47.68
C ARG A 500 16.49 3.93 -46.66
N LEU A 501 16.05 4.08 -45.42
CA LEU A 501 16.28 3.15 -44.33
C LEU A 501 15.17 2.09 -44.26
N ASN A 502 15.50 0.89 -43.79
CA ASN A 502 14.53 -0.20 -43.64
C ASN A 502 13.71 -0.04 -42.34
N PRO A 503 12.35 -0.09 -42.40
CA PRO A 503 11.49 0.00 -41.22
C PRO A 503 11.50 -1.26 -40.33
N PHE A 504 12.07 -2.37 -40.80
CA PHE A 504 12.11 -3.66 -40.11
C PHE A 504 13.55 -4.06 -39.80
N PHE A 505 13.73 -4.80 -38.71
CA PHE A 505 14.98 -5.51 -38.46
C PHE A 505 14.92 -6.86 -39.19
N LYS A 506 15.62 -6.94 -40.32
CA LYS A 506 15.64 -8.13 -41.17
C LYS A 506 16.94 -8.90 -40.96
N ILE A 507 16.83 -10.22 -40.84
CA ILE A 507 17.99 -11.12 -40.92
C ILE A 507 17.84 -12.05 -42.12
N HIS A 508 18.96 -12.34 -42.76
CA HIS A 508 19.07 -13.32 -43.83
C HIS A 508 19.78 -14.55 -43.29
N VAL A 509 19.13 -15.71 -43.34
CA VAL A 509 19.64 -16.93 -42.71
C VAL A 509 19.50 -18.15 -43.60
N ARG A 510 20.45 -19.06 -43.52
CA ARG A 510 20.40 -20.36 -44.20
C ARG A 510 19.85 -21.41 -43.25
N ARG A 511 18.94 -22.27 -43.73
CA ARG A 511 18.36 -23.37 -42.93
C ARG A 511 19.42 -24.25 -42.26
N ASN A 512 20.53 -24.49 -42.96
CA ASN A 512 21.60 -25.38 -42.50
C ASN A 512 22.63 -24.69 -41.58
N HIS A 513 22.59 -23.35 -41.46
CA HIS A 513 23.53 -22.55 -40.67
C HIS A 513 22.77 -21.50 -39.84
N LEU A 514 21.60 -21.88 -39.30
CA LEU A 514 20.67 -20.97 -38.65
C LEU A 514 21.30 -20.20 -37.48
N ILE A 515 21.97 -20.92 -36.57
CA ILE A 515 22.58 -20.31 -35.38
C ILE A 515 23.71 -19.35 -35.77
N GLU A 516 24.63 -19.79 -36.64
CA GLU A 516 25.80 -19.02 -37.06
C GLU A 516 25.39 -17.73 -37.78
N ASP A 517 24.49 -17.83 -38.78
CA ASP A 517 24.03 -16.67 -39.56
C ASP A 517 23.25 -15.68 -38.68
N ALA A 518 22.42 -16.18 -37.76
CA ALA A 518 21.69 -15.35 -36.81
C ALA A 518 22.63 -14.64 -35.84
N LEU A 519 23.63 -15.33 -35.29
CA LEU A 519 24.62 -14.74 -34.38
C LEU A 519 25.41 -13.64 -35.06
N ILE A 520 25.93 -13.87 -36.27
CA ILE A 520 26.67 -12.85 -37.04
C ILE A 520 25.79 -11.61 -37.27
N SER A 521 24.54 -11.82 -37.69
CA SER A 521 23.60 -10.72 -37.96
C SER A 521 23.26 -9.92 -36.71
N LEU A 522 23.02 -10.61 -35.59
CA LEU A 522 22.69 -9.99 -34.31
C LEU A 522 23.90 -9.29 -33.69
N GLU A 523 25.10 -9.86 -33.80
CA GLU A 523 26.34 -9.26 -33.28
C GLU A 523 26.67 -7.97 -34.03
N TYR A 524 26.63 -8.01 -35.37
CA TYR A 524 26.85 -6.82 -36.20
C TYR A 524 25.87 -5.70 -35.83
N GLN A 525 24.57 -6.00 -35.76
CA GLN A 525 23.55 -4.98 -35.44
C GLN A 525 23.60 -4.52 -34.00
N GLY A 526 23.90 -5.41 -33.05
CA GLY A 526 24.02 -5.06 -31.64
C GLY A 526 25.21 -4.15 -31.33
N ILE A 527 26.29 -4.24 -32.13
CA ILE A 527 27.49 -3.42 -32.00
C ILE A 527 27.29 -2.06 -32.69
N GLU A 528 26.92 -2.06 -33.97
CA GLU A 528 26.86 -0.86 -34.82
C GLU A 528 25.62 -0.01 -34.53
N HIS A 529 24.45 -0.66 -34.44
CA HIS A 529 23.16 0.02 -34.41
C HIS A 529 22.16 -0.66 -33.44
N PRO A 530 22.41 -0.65 -32.12
CA PRO A 530 21.59 -1.37 -31.14
C PRO A 530 20.10 -0.96 -31.12
N GLU A 531 19.76 0.22 -31.62
CA GLU A 531 18.37 0.68 -31.78
C GLU A 531 17.62 -0.09 -32.87
N GLU A 532 18.32 -0.70 -33.85
CA GLU A 532 17.74 -1.55 -34.89
C GLU A 532 17.08 -2.79 -34.28
N LEU A 533 17.65 -3.35 -33.20
CA LEU A 533 17.10 -4.52 -32.49
C LEU A 533 15.71 -4.25 -31.88
N LYS A 534 15.31 -2.98 -31.75
CA LYS A 534 13.97 -2.59 -31.25
C LYS A 534 12.93 -2.47 -32.37
N LYS A 535 13.31 -2.63 -33.64
CA LYS A 535 12.37 -2.68 -34.78
C LYS A 535 11.64 -4.02 -34.80
N GLN A 536 10.57 -4.09 -35.59
CA GLN A 536 9.89 -5.36 -35.79
C GLN A 536 10.80 -6.34 -36.55
N PHE A 537 10.97 -7.53 -36.00
CA PHE A 537 11.83 -8.61 -36.51
C PHE A 537 11.19 -9.33 -37.70
N PHE A 538 12.01 -9.60 -38.72
CA PHE A 538 11.64 -10.26 -39.98
C PHE A 538 12.74 -11.23 -40.38
N VAL A 539 12.37 -12.40 -40.89
CA VAL A 539 13.31 -13.43 -41.34
C VAL A 539 13.17 -13.68 -42.84
N GLU A 540 14.29 -13.76 -43.54
CA GLU A 540 14.36 -14.16 -44.95
C GLU A 540 15.30 -15.35 -45.09
N PHE A 541 14.76 -16.50 -45.50
CA PHE A 541 15.56 -17.70 -45.76
C PHE A 541 16.23 -17.61 -47.14
N GLU A 542 17.52 -17.93 -47.19
CA GLU A 542 18.26 -17.90 -48.46
C GLU A 542 17.64 -18.83 -49.50
N GLY A 543 17.35 -18.30 -50.69
CA GLY A 543 16.79 -19.06 -51.81
C GLY A 543 15.28 -19.28 -51.76
N GLU A 544 14.57 -18.73 -50.76
CA GLU A 544 13.12 -18.92 -50.61
C GLU A 544 12.32 -17.66 -51.01
N GLN A 545 11.26 -17.85 -51.81
CA GLN A 545 10.32 -16.77 -52.14
C GLN A 545 9.25 -16.66 -51.06
N GLY A 546 9.63 -16.15 -49.88
CA GLY A 546 8.70 -15.90 -48.78
C GLY A 546 8.81 -14.45 -48.30
N HIS A 547 7.69 -13.72 -48.29
CA HIS A 547 7.59 -12.45 -47.56
C HIS A 547 7.08 -12.73 -46.16
N ASP A 548 7.86 -12.40 -45.14
CA ASP A 548 7.51 -12.72 -43.76
C ASP A 548 6.34 -11.84 -43.25
N GLU A 549 5.14 -12.39 -43.16
CA GLU A 549 4.02 -11.76 -42.44
C GLU A 549 3.94 -12.22 -40.97
N GLY A 550 5.02 -12.84 -40.46
CA GLY A 550 5.16 -13.43 -39.12
C GLY A 550 5.29 -14.96 -39.13
N GLY A 551 5.01 -15.61 -40.26
CA GLY A 551 5.12 -17.06 -40.43
C GLY A 551 6.57 -17.55 -40.43
N LEU A 552 7.44 -16.88 -41.18
CA LEU A 552 8.86 -17.26 -41.29
C LEU A 552 9.60 -16.94 -40.00
N SER A 553 9.26 -15.82 -39.33
CA SER A 553 9.74 -15.53 -37.98
C SER A 553 9.38 -16.63 -36.98
N LYS A 554 8.13 -17.13 -37.01
CA LYS A 554 7.69 -18.21 -36.11
C LYS A 554 8.45 -19.50 -36.38
N GLU A 555 8.60 -19.87 -37.65
CA GLU A 555 9.37 -21.04 -38.07
C GLU A 555 10.83 -20.92 -37.64
N PHE A 556 11.46 -19.77 -37.86
CA PHE A 556 12.82 -19.49 -37.42
C PHE A 556 13.00 -19.70 -35.91
N PHE A 557 12.13 -19.14 -35.07
CA PHE A 557 12.21 -19.32 -33.62
C PHE A 557 12.02 -20.79 -33.21
N GLN A 558 11.14 -21.53 -33.90
CA GLN A 558 10.99 -22.96 -33.66
C GLN A 558 12.30 -23.71 -33.96
N LEU A 559 12.87 -23.52 -35.16
CA LEU A 559 14.08 -24.20 -35.60
C LEU A 559 15.29 -23.85 -34.73
N ILE A 560 15.48 -22.56 -34.41
CA ILE A 560 16.55 -22.12 -33.51
C ILE A 560 16.40 -22.71 -32.11
N THR A 561 15.18 -22.77 -31.57
CA THR A 561 14.94 -23.36 -30.25
C THR A 561 15.29 -24.84 -30.25
N GLU A 562 14.87 -25.59 -31.28
CA GLU A 562 15.21 -27.01 -31.44
C GLU A 562 16.73 -27.25 -31.53
N GLN A 563 17.47 -26.39 -32.26
CA GLN A 563 18.91 -26.52 -32.40
C GLN A 563 19.69 -26.11 -31.14
N ILE A 564 19.31 -25.03 -30.47
CA ILE A 564 20.00 -24.55 -29.24
C ILE A 564 19.87 -25.55 -28.09
N PHE A 565 18.75 -26.28 -28.01
CA PHE A 565 18.56 -27.33 -27.00
C PHE A 565 18.96 -28.74 -27.49
N SER A 566 19.55 -28.85 -28.69
CA SER A 566 20.12 -30.10 -29.18
C SER A 566 21.38 -30.46 -28.36
N PRO A 567 21.58 -31.74 -27.96
CA PRO A 567 22.81 -32.16 -27.28
C PRO A 567 24.10 -31.97 -28.09
N GLU A 568 23.98 -31.72 -29.39
CA GLU A 568 25.08 -31.50 -30.32
C GLU A 568 25.70 -30.10 -30.19
N TYR A 569 25.00 -29.18 -29.52
CA TYR A 569 25.40 -27.79 -29.26
C TYR A 569 25.55 -27.58 -27.74
#